data_AF-A0A2V9JXA3-F1
#
_entry.id   AF-A0A2V9JXA3-F1
#
_cell.length_a   1.000
_cell.length_b   1.000
_cell.length_c   1.000
_cell.angle_alpha   90.00
_cell.angle_beta   90.00
_cell.angle_gamma   90.00
#
_symmetry.space_group_name_H-M   'P 1'
#
loop_
_entity.id
_entity.type
_entity.pdbx_description
1 polymer ?
#
loop_
_entity_poly.entity_id
_entity_poly.type
_entity_poly.pdbx_seq_one_letter_code
_entity_poly.pdbx_strand_id
1 'polypeptide(L)'
;MKMKSGDFSETGRVVYDPATTKTVGGQTVRDPFPNNIIPSTRIDAAAKAIMAFYPDPNRPDFPTTNNYTLDSTRLTQSERIDSRVDYVISANDRLSGGFAWLRSHAIGGRNFANGANPNSTMFNDTKAPSFQVNETHTFSPRMVSEARLGYQRVRNPIAPDPESATDWRSKLSLPAIQDPSPQVGFPFINLPGFTSLGTPYDKFLFGQDTWNVNETLSWNRGKHFLKLGGNYNHLRSIDYIPNFPAGGYYFTSGSFTSLPGRSGTGHAVGDFLLGMPGTAYAGYVPPGGIVPITHEVGLFVQDDFRVSQKLTVNLGMRWDVASAVKTANHTLWVYDPAKNANVPGEPPFNTDWNNFGPRFGFAYLADDKTVLRGGYGISYFTQFKGLQGFSVAPPALQQHAFYTTDPLVAPFTFRNDFGKFLDLGNAKTFPLTDSDFTQTFSRDGMPAPYLQSWNLTLERQVTKSFLLSSSYVGNKGTHLDGWTSLNQLPADKLGPDSKFGGLTAQQRTVYPAVGGLYNFENGGNSRYNALQVKGEWRYSQGLTFLAS
;
A
#
# COMPACT_ATOMS: atom_id res chain seq x y z
N MET A 1 -19.85 -18.66 25.78
CA MET A 1 -19.40 -19.66 24.79
C MET A 1 -18.49 -20.66 25.48
N LYS A 2 -18.84 -21.94 25.46
CA LYS A 2 -18.09 -23.03 26.13
C LYS A 2 -16.68 -23.19 25.57
N MET A 3 -16.46 -22.87 24.29
CA MET A 3 -15.12 -22.99 23.68
C MET A 3 -14.09 -22.03 24.28
N LYS A 4 -14.51 -20.91 24.91
CA LYS A 4 -13.57 -19.99 25.62
C LYS A 4 -12.84 -20.70 26.77
N SER A 5 -13.45 -21.73 27.36
CA SER A 5 -12.87 -22.57 28.41
C SER A 5 -12.33 -23.91 27.91
N GLY A 6 -12.25 -24.10 26.59
CA GLY A 6 -11.73 -25.33 25.98
C GLY A 6 -12.75 -26.45 25.75
N ASP A 7 -14.04 -26.21 25.97
CA ASP A 7 -15.11 -27.17 25.66
C ASP A 7 -15.69 -26.90 24.26
N PHE A 8 -15.40 -27.79 23.32
CA PHE A 8 -15.78 -27.65 21.92
C PHE A 8 -17.08 -28.38 21.56
N SER A 9 -17.81 -28.92 22.55
CA SER A 9 -19.09 -29.64 22.33
C SER A 9 -20.14 -28.81 21.58
N GLU A 10 -20.09 -27.48 21.71
CA GLU A 10 -21.01 -26.56 21.01
C GLU A 10 -20.67 -26.32 19.54
N THR A 11 -19.46 -26.70 19.08
CA THR A 11 -18.95 -26.30 17.76
C THR A 11 -19.27 -27.28 16.63
N GLY A 12 -19.69 -28.51 16.97
CA GLY A 12 -19.87 -29.60 16.00
C GLY A 12 -18.56 -30.09 15.37
N ARG A 13 -17.40 -29.58 15.79
CA ARG A 13 -16.07 -30.03 15.34
C ARG A 13 -15.37 -30.82 16.43
N VAL A 14 -14.76 -31.95 16.05
CA VAL A 14 -13.92 -32.74 16.97
C VAL A 14 -12.50 -32.15 16.98
N VAL A 15 -11.99 -31.91 18.17
CA VAL A 15 -10.64 -31.39 18.45
C VAL A 15 -9.76 -32.53 18.95
N TYR A 16 -8.58 -32.67 18.35
CA TYR A 16 -7.63 -33.76 18.59
C TYR A 16 -6.42 -33.27 19.38
N ASP A 17 -5.83 -34.14 20.21
CA ASP A 17 -4.65 -33.81 21.01
C ASP A 17 -3.38 -33.89 20.14
N PRO A 18 -2.70 -32.77 19.87
CA PRO A 18 -1.47 -32.77 19.08
C PRO A 18 -0.36 -33.64 19.70
N ALA A 19 -0.36 -33.83 21.01
CA ALA A 19 0.64 -34.64 21.73
C ALA A 19 0.52 -36.15 21.46
N THR A 20 -0.57 -36.59 20.82
CA THR A 20 -0.84 -38.01 20.51
C THR A 20 -0.55 -38.36 19.06
N THR A 21 0.06 -37.44 18.30
CA THR A 21 0.37 -37.61 16.87
C THR A 21 1.24 -38.85 16.67
N LYS A 22 0.73 -39.82 15.90
CA LYS A 22 1.41 -41.09 15.59
C LYS A 22 1.05 -41.57 14.19
N THR A 23 1.92 -42.37 13.58
CA THR A 23 1.65 -42.99 12.27
C THR A 23 1.15 -44.41 12.46
N VAL A 24 -0.05 -44.72 11.98
CA VAL A 24 -0.66 -46.07 12.03
C VAL A 24 -1.05 -46.46 10.61
N GLY A 25 -0.50 -47.57 10.11
CA GLY A 25 -0.82 -48.05 8.76
C GLY A 25 -0.49 -47.07 7.63
N GLY A 26 0.54 -46.23 7.81
CA GLY A 26 0.92 -45.19 6.84
C GLY A 26 0.09 -43.91 6.89
N GLN A 27 -0.89 -43.81 7.80
CA GLN A 27 -1.67 -42.60 8.04
C GLN A 27 -1.26 -41.94 9.36
N THR A 28 -1.08 -40.62 9.35
CA THR A 28 -0.88 -39.85 10.57
C THR A 28 -2.22 -39.65 11.27
N VAL A 29 -2.32 -40.12 12.50
CA VAL A 29 -3.52 -40.05 13.33
C VAL A 29 -3.23 -39.33 14.65
N ARG A 30 -4.29 -38.79 15.25
CA ARG A 30 -4.29 -38.21 16.59
C ARG A 30 -5.49 -38.76 17.35
N ASP A 31 -5.37 -38.89 18.66
CA ASP A 31 -6.49 -39.26 19.52
C ASP A 31 -7.32 -37.99 19.84
N PRO A 32 -8.67 -38.06 19.82
CA PRO A 32 -9.52 -36.93 20.16
C PRO A 32 -9.37 -36.57 21.64
N PHE A 33 -9.50 -35.29 21.98
CA PHE A 33 -9.61 -34.90 23.39
C PHE A 33 -10.86 -35.55 24.01
N PRO A 34 -10.76 -36.15 25.22
CA PRO A 34 -11.91 -36.73 25.90
C PRO A 34 -13.07 -35.72 26.04
N ASN A 35 -14.29 -36.15 25.71
CA ASN A 35 -15.49 -35.31 25.69
C ASN A 35 -15.41 -34.06 24.79
N ASN A 36 -14.42 -33.97 23.89
CA ASN A 36 -14.13 -32.79 23.10
C ASN A 36 -13.72 -31.56 23.95
N ILE A 37 -13.05 -31.81 25.09
CA ILE A 37 -12.63 -30.79 26.05
C ILE A 37 -11.10 -30.79 26.19
N ILE A 38 -10.47 -29.66 25.92
CA ILE A 38 -9.06 -29.44 26.24
C ILE A 38 -8.92 -29.30 27.76
N PRO A 39 -8.15 -30.17 28.45
CA PRO A 39 -7.98 -30.06 29.91
C PRO A 39 -7.40 -28.70 30.30
N SER A 40 -7.89 -28.12 31.39
CA SER A 40 -7.47 -26.78 31.85
C SER A 40 -5.97 -26.67 32.14
N THR A 41 -5.31 -27.78 32.48
CA THR A 41 -3.85 -27.88 32.69
C THR A 41 -3.05 -27.79 31.39
N ARG A 42 -3.68 -28.06 30.24
CA ARG A 42 -3.09 -27.97 28.91
C ARG A 42 -3.34 -26.61 28.25
N ILE A 43 -4.24 -25.80 28.79
CA ILE A 43 -4.49 -24.44 28.30
C ILE A 43 -3.28 -23.57 28.65
N ASP A 44 -2.75 -22.90 27.63
CA ASP A 44 -1.67 -21.93 27.78
C ASP A 44 -2.10 -20.72 28.62
N ALA A 45 -1.21 -20.24 29.48
CA ALA A 45 -1.52 -19.18 30.43
C ALA A 45 -1.76 -17.83 29.73
N ALA A 46 -0.96 -17.50 28.71
CA ALA A 46 -1.13 -16.28 27.93
C ALA A 46 -2.39 -16.38 27.07
N ALA A 47 -2.66 -17.54 26.45
CA ALA A 47 -3.90 -17.77 25.71
C ALA A 47 -5.15 -17.57 26.60
N LYS A 48 -5.15 -18.10 27.82
CA LYS A 48 -6.23 -17.90 28.79
C LYS A 48 -6.43 -16.42 29.14
N ALA A 49 -5.35 -15.68 29.37
CA ALA A 49 -5.40 -14.26 29.67
C ALA A 49 -5.93 -13.42 28.49
N ILE A 50 -5.46 -13.72 27.28
CA ILE A 50 -5.89 -13.06 26.03
C ILE A 50 -7.37 -13.38 25.73
N MET A 51 -7.83 -14.62 25.92
CA MET A 51 -9.22 -15.02 25.67
C MET A 51 -10.23 -14.22 26.50
N ALA A 52 -9.82 -13.70 27.66
CA ALA A 52 -10.67 -12.86 28.51
C ALA A 52 -11.03 -11.52 27.86
N PHE A 53 -10.29 -11.08 26.84
CA PHE A 53 -10.57 -9.84 26.11
C PHE A 53 -11.65 -9.98 25.04
N TYR A 54 -11.99 -11.21 24.64
CA TYR A 54 -13.19 -11.43 23.85
C TYR A 54 -14.42 -11.20 24.74
N PRO A 55 -15.28 -10.22 24.40
CA PRO A 55 -16.47 -9.96 25.19
C PRO A 55 -17.42 -11.15 25.14
N ASP A 56 -18.26 -11.26 26.17
CA ASP A 56 -19.32 -12.25 26.14
C ASP A 56 -20.44 -11.80 25.17
N PRO A 57 -21.16 -12.75 24.56
CA PRO A 57 -22.28 -12.46 23.67
C PRO A 57 -23.31 -11.54 24.33
N ASN A 58 -23.73 -10.49 23.63
CA ASN A 58 -24.82 -9.60 24.05
C ASN A 58 -25.97 -9.53 23.03
N ARG A 59 -25.95 -10.39 22.01
CA ARG A 59 -27.03 -10.55 21.03
C ARG A 59 -27.73 -11.90 21.24
N PRO A 60 -28.92 -11.92 21.87
CA PRO A 60 -29.60 -13.16 22.25
C PRO A 60 -29.89 -14.10 21.07
N ASP A 61 -30.22 -13.55 19.89
CA ASP A 61 -30.59 -14.32 18.70
C ASP A 61 -29.39 -14.96 17.97
N PHE A 62 -28.17 -14.63 18.40
CA PHE A 62 -26.93 -15.04 17.75
C PHE A 62 -26.02 -15.64 18.82
N PRO A 63 -26.18 -16.91 19.24
CA PRO A 63 -25.44 -17.44 20.39
C PRO A 63 -23.95 -17.71 20.11
N THR A 64 -23.59 -18.01 18.85
CA THR A 64 -22.27 -18.55 18.49
C THR A 64 -21.47 -17.70 17.50
N THR A 65 -22.13 -16.93 16.62
CA THR A 65 -21.48 -16.11 15.59
C THR A 65 -22.16 -14.76 15.47
N ASN A 66 -21.41 -13.69 15.19
CA ASN A 66 -21.95 -12.32 15.11
C ASN A 66 -22.79 -11.97 16.36
N ASN A 67 -22.26 -12.35 17.51
CA ASN A 67 -22.98 -12.46 18.78
C ASN A 67 -22.73 -11.30 19.75
N TYR A 68 -21.94 -10.33 19.31
CA TYR A 68 -21.57 -9.15 20.06
C TYR A 68 -21.84 -7.89 19.23
N THR A 69 -22.37 -6.85 19.86
CA THR A 69 -22.52 -5.51 19.30
C THR A 69 -22.15 -4.46 20.34
N LEU A 70 -21.70 -3.31 19.87
CA LEU A 70 -21.24 -2.20 20.68
C LEU A 70 -21.63 -0.92 19.94
N ASP A 71 -22.27 0.01 20.64
CA ASP A 71 -22.44 1.36 20.13
C ASP A 71 -21.13 2.11 20.32
N SER A 72 -20.54 2.54 19.21
CA SER A 72 -19.30 3.30 19.25
C SER A 72 -19.40 4.62 18.51
N THR A 73 -19.02 5.68 19.20
CA THR A 73 -18.97 7.03 18.65
C THR A 73 -17.70 7.23 17.84
N ARG A 74 -17.86 7.75 16.62
CA ARG A 74 -16.75 8.29 15.83
C ARG A 74 -16.85 9.81 15.81
N LEU A 75 -15.79 10.50 16.22
CA LEU A 75 -15.73 11.95 16.20
C LEU A 75 -14.79 12.44 15.10
N THR A 76 -15.17 13.50 14.41
CA THR A 76 -14.26 14.24 13.52
C THR A 76 -14.55 15.72 13.67
N GLN A 77 -13.52 16.47 14.04
CA GLN A 77 -13.54 17.92 14.17
C GLN A 77 -12.48 18.48 13.24
N SER A 78 -12.86 19.47 12.44
CA SER A 78 -11.92 20.13 11.53
C SER A 78 -11.98 21.65 11.70
N GLU A 79 -10.82 22.26 11.75
CA GLU A 79 -10.60 23.70 11.79
C GLU A 79 -9.88 24.09 10.49
N ARG A 80 -10.39 25.12 9.80
CA ARG A 80 -9.82 25.59 8.53
C ARG A 80 -9.69 27.10 8.55
N ILE A 81 -8.56 27.58 8.04
CA ILE A 81 -8.30 28.99 7.78
C ILE A 81 -7.78 29.07 6.35
N ASP A 82 -8.41 29.91 5.54
CA ASP A 82 -8.01 30.17 4.17
C ASP A 82 -7.93 31.68 3.98
N SER A 83 -6.84 32.16 3.39
CA SER A 83 -6.67 33.58 3.07
C SER A 83 -6.01 33.74 1.70
N ARG A 84 -6.37 34.84 1.04
CA ARG A 84 -5.80 35.25 -0.25
C ARG A 84 -5.62 36.75 -0.26
N VAL A 85 -4.51 37.19 -0.85
CA VAL A 85 -4.20 38.58 -1.12
C VAL A 85 -3.82 38.70 -2.58
N ASP A 86 -4.42 39.66 -3.28
CA ASP A 86 -4.09 40.02 -4.65
C ASP A 86 -3.56 41.45 -4.68
N TYR A 87 -2.46 41.68 -5.38
CA TYR A 87 -1.77 42.96 -5.45
C TYR A 87 -1.30 43.26 -6.87
N VAL A 88 -1.67 44.42 -7.38
CA VAL A 88 -1.21 44.93 -8.67
C VAL A 88 0.05 45.76 -8.42
N ILE A 89 1.22 45.21 -8.72
CA ILE A 89 2.51 45.88 -8.51
C ILE A 89 2.68 47.00 -9.54
N SER A 90 2.32 46.71 -10.79
CA SER A 90 2.42 47.65 -11.92
C SER A 90 1.33 47.34 -12.96
N ALA A 91 1.30 48.09 -14.07
CA ALA A 91 0.43 47.76 -15.20
C ALA A 91 0.75 46.38 -15.82
N ASN A 92 1.99 45.89 -15.67
CA ASN A 92 2.48 44.65 -16.25
C ASN A 92 2.66 43.51 -15.24
N ASP A 93 2.63 43.81 -13.93
CA ASP A 93 2.98 42.87 -12.87
C ASP A 93 1.81 42.70 -11.89
N ARG A 94 1.35 41.46 -11.72
CA ARG A 94 0.32 41.10 -10.74
C ARG A 94 0.83 39.98 -9.85
N LEU A 95 0.73 40.19 -8.55
CA LEU A 95 1.10 39.21 -7.53
C LEU A 95 -0.14 38.74 -6.79
N SER A 96 -0.22 37.45 -6.52
CA SER A 96 -1.19 36.88 -5.58
C SER A 96 -0.48 35.98 -4.59
N GLY A 97 -0.94 36.01 -3.33
CA GLY A 97 -0.45 35.16 -2.26
C GLY A 97 -1.61 34.49 -1.55
N GLY A 98 -1.43 33.25 -1.12
CA GLY A 98 -2.43 32.48 -0.39
C GLY A 98 -1.81 31.73 0.76
N PHE A 99 -2.54 31.65 1.87
CA PHE A 99 -2.23 30.78 2.99
C PHE A 99 -3.47 29.95 3.32
N ALA A 100 -3.27 28.65 3.54
CA ALA A 100 -4.30 27.78 4.05
C ALA A 100 -3.74 26.96 5.22
N TRP A 101 -4.57 26.72 6.22
CA TRP A 101 -4.25 25.86 7.34
C TRP A 101 -5.45 24.98 7.66
N LEU A 102 -5.19 23.68 7.72
CA LEU A 102 -6.13 22.68 8.18
C LEU A 102 -5.60 22.03 9.45
N ARG A 103 -6.46 21.90 10.46
CA ARG A 103 -6.31 20.89 11.49
C ARG A 103 -7.53 19.99 11.48
N SER A 104 -7.32 18.69 11.45
CA SER A 104 -8.39 17.70 11.56
C SER A 104 -8.05 16.74 12.69
N HIS A 105 -8.86 16.77 13.73
CA HIS A 105 -8.81 15.81 14.81
C HIS A 105 -9.92 14.78 14.63
N ALA A 106 -9.57 13.50 14.60
CA ALA A 106 -10.55 12.42 14.55
C ALA A 106 -10.28 11.37 15.62
N ILE A 107 -11.37 10.82 16.14
CA ILE A 107 -11.38 9.69 17.07
C ILE A 107 -12.19 8.58 16.39
N GLY A 108 -11.53 7.47 16.09
CA GLY A 108 -12.15 6.26 15.55
C GLY A 108 -13.17 5.65 16.49
N GLY A 109 -14.01 4.75 15.97
CA GLY A 109 -14.85 3.90 16.81
C GLY A 109 -14.06 2.73 17.42
N ARG A 110 -14.56 2.14 18.49
CA ARG A 110 -14.09 0.91 19.10
C ARG A 110 -14.88 -0.28 18.58
N ASN A 111 -14.22 -1.42 18.40
CA ASN A 111 -14.87 -2.71 18.22
C ASN A 111 -14.99 -3.47 19.55
N PHE A 112 -14.06 -3.21 20.48
CA PHE A 112 -14.11 -3.69 21.86
C PHE A 112 -13.89 -2.52 22.83
N ALA A 113 -14.61 -2.52 23.95
CA ALA A 113 -14.44 -1.54 25.03
C ALA A 113 -13.31 -1.96 26.01
N ASN A 114 -12.15 -2.36 25.48
CA ASN A 114 -10.99 -2.76 26.25
C ASN A 114 -9.69 -2.55 25.45
N GLY A 115 -8.53 -2.71 26.11
CA GLY A 115 -7.22 -2.52 25.49
C GLY A 115 -6.84 -3.49 24.36
N ALA A 116 -7.65 -4.52 24.08
CA ALA A 116 -7.46 -5.43 22.95
C ALA A 116 -8.27 -5.01 21.71
N ASN A 117 -8.82 -3.80 21.70
CA ASN A 117 -9.57 -3.26 20.58
C ASN A 117 -8.75 -3.30 19.28
N PRO A 118 -9.23 -3.99 18.22
CA PRO A 118 -8.48 -4.08 16.97
C PRO A 118 -8.46 -2.80 16.15
N ASN A 119 -9.34 -1.85 16.45
CA ASN A 119 -9.28 -0.50 15.89
C ASN A 119 -8.60 0.45 16.89
N SER A 120 -7.49 0.04 17.50
CA SER A 120 -6.81 0.83 18.53
C SER A 120 -6.18 2.11 17.97
N THR A 121 -5.88 2.21 16.68
CA THR A 121 -5.39 3.45 16.03
C THR A 121 -6.49 4.48 15.84
N MET A 122 -7.03 4.96 16.96
CA MET A 122 -8.23 5.78 16.99
C MET A 122 -7.92 7.26 16.78
N PHE A 123 -6.78 7.73 17.25
CA PHE A 123 -6.52 9.17 17.37
C PHE A 123 -5.72 9.70 16.20
N ASN A 124 -6.37 10.49 15.36
CA ASN A 124 -5.75 11.20 14.25
C ASN A 124 -5.70 12.70 14.57
N ASP A 125 -4.56 13.37 14.38
CA ASP A 125 -4.45 14.84 14.50
C ASP A 125 -3.69 15.41 13.31
N THR A 126 -4.33 15.40 12.14
CA THR A 126 -3.74 15.91 10.90
C THR A 126 -3.60 17.42 10.94
N LYS A 127 -2.40 17.93 10.62
CA LYS A 127 -2.12 19.36 10.44
C LYS A 127 -1.54 19.59 9.06
N ALA A 128 -2.12 20.52 8.31
CA ALA A 128 -1.70 20.81 6.95
C ALA A 128 -1.67 22.31 6.62
N PRO A 129 -0.58 23.04 6.98
CA PRO A 129 -0.34 24.37 6.45
C PRO A 129 0.13 24.31 4.99
N SER A 130 -0.33 25.26 4.19
CA SER A 130 0.18 25.51 2.85
C SER A 130 0.27 27.01 2.55
N PHE A 131 1.25 27.36 1.74
CA PHE A 131 1.50 28.71 1.26
C PHE A 131 1.71 28.68 -0.25
N GLN A 132 1.20 29.67 -0.96
CA GLN A 132 1.44 29.83 -2.39
C GLN A 132 1.64 31.30 -2.73
N VAL A 133 2.55 31.57 -3.67
CA VAL A 133 2.73 32.86 -4.31
C VAL A 133 2.70 32.65 -5.82
N ASN A 134 1.94 33.47 -6.52
CA ASN A 134 1.89 33.49 -7.97
C ASN A 134 2.16 34.89 -8.48
N GLU A 135 3.03 35.02 -9.46
CA GLU A 135 3.36 36.26 -10.17
C GLU A 135 2.96 36.10 -11.64
N THR A 136 2.36 37.14 -12.21
CA THR A 136 2.06 37.21 -13.64
C THR A 136 2.67 38.46 -14.22
N HIS A 137 3.65 38.25 -15.10
CA HIS A 137 4.34 39.32 -15.82
C HIS A 137 3.88 39.38 -17.27
N THR A 138 3.37 40.53 -17.69
CA THR A 138 3.00 40.81 -19.09
C THR A 138 4.13 41.58 -19.78
N PHE A 139 5.01 40.88 -20.47
CA PHE A 139 6.08 41.50 -21.28
C PHE A 139 5.52 42.32 -22.45
N SER A 140 4.42 41.84 -23.04
CA SER A 140 3.65 42.52 -24.09
C SER A 140 2.24 41.90 -24.19
N PRO A 141 1.30 42.50 -24.95
CA PRO A 141 -0.02 41.88 -25.19
C PRO A 141 0.02 40.48 -25.83
N ARG A 142 1.20 40.06 -26.33
CA ARG A 142 1.42 38.77 -26.97
C ARG A 142 2.23 37.80 -26.12
N MET A 143 2.85 38.24 -25.03
CA MET A 143 3.80 37.44 -24.26
C MET A 143 3.61 37.64 -22.75
N VAL A 144 3.20 36.58 -22.07
CA VAL A 144 2.85 36.59 -20.64
C VAL A 144 3.57 35.43 -19.95
N SER A 145 4.29 35.73 -18.87
CA SER A 145 4.85 34.76 -17.93
C SER A 145 3.92 34.56 -16.75
N GLU A 146 3.89 33.33 -16.24
CA GLU A 146 3.27 33.02 -14.96
C GLU A 146 4.22 32.14 -14.12
N ALA A 147 4.70 32.71 -13.02
CA ALA A 147 5.58 32.06 -12.05
C ALA A 147 4.78 31.68 -10.81
N ARG A 148 4.96 30.45 -10.31
CA ARG A 148 4.28 29.95 -9.10
C ARG A 148 5.26 29.27 -8.17
N LEU A 149 5.24 29.67 -6.90
CA LEU A 149 5.94 29.01 -5.80
C LEU A 149 4.92 28.53 -4.77
N GLY A 150 4.96 27.25 -4.44
CA GLY A 150 4.11 26.62 -3.45
C GLY A 150 4.92 25.88 -2.41
N TYR A 151 4.45 25.92 -1.16
CA TYR A 151 4.88 25.04 -0.09
C TYR A 151 3.65 24.41 0.55
N GLN A 152 3.68 23.10 0.77
CA GLN A 152 2.67 22.40 1.54
C GLN A 152 3.36 21.45 2.51
N ARG A 153 2.93 21.48 3.76
CA ARG A 153 3.28 20.45 4.74
C ARG A 153 2.02 19.72 5.15
N VAL A 154 2.04 18.40 5.12
CA VAL A 154 1.04 17.56 5.77
C VAL A 154 1.74 16.78 6.87
N ARG A 155 1.16 16.76 8.06
CA ARG A 155 1.60 15.91 9.16
C ARG A 155 0.38 15.22 9.74
N ASN A 156 0.37 13.90 9.65
CA ASN A 156 -0.73 13.03 10.03
C ASN A 156 -0.24 11.97 11.04
N PRO A 157 -0.12 12.34 12.33
CA PRO A 157 0.12 11.38 13.40
C PRO A 157 -1.17 10.59 13.67
N ILE A 158 -1.01 9.28 13.79
CA ILE A 158 -2.05 8.37 14.25
C ILE A 158 -1.53 7.69 15.52
N ALA A 159 -2.27 7.82 16.61
CA ALA A 159 -1.90 7.28 17.90
C ALA A 159 -2.88 6.18 18.34
N PRO A 160 -2.40 5.20 19.13
CA PRO A 160 -3.25 4.18 19.69
C PRO A 160 -4.15 4.77 20.78
N ASP A 161 -5.22 4.06 21.07
CA ASP A 161 -6.06 4.26 22.23
C ASP A 161 -5.23 4.09 23.51
N PRO A 162 -5.39 4.96 24.53
CA PRO A 162 -4.58 4.87 25.75
C PRO A 162 -4.60 3.50 26.44
N GLU A 163 -5.72 2.78 26.42
CA GLU A 163 -5.79 1.42 26.97
C GLU A 163 -4.97 0.42 26.16
N SER A 164 -4.90 0.62 24.83
CA SER A 164 -4.09 -0.19 23.93
C SER A 164 -2.60 0.15 24.03
N ALA A 165 -2.26 1.41 24.35
CA ALA A 165 -0.90 1.93 24.51
C ALA A 165 -0.17 1.48 25.80
N THR A 166 -0.53 0.30 26.32
CA THR A 166 0.05 -0.33 27.50
C THR A 166 1.05 -1.41 27.08
N ASP A 167 2.04 -1.72 27.91
CA ASP A 167 2.85 -2.95 27.76
C ASP A 167 2.02 -4.19 28.10
N TRP A 168 1.22 -4.63 27.13
CA TRP A 168 0.38 -5.82 27.27
C TRP A 168 1.19 -7.11 27.23
N ARG A 169 2.38 -7.13 26.62
CA ARG A 169 3.20 -8.35 26.59
C ARG A 169 3.60 -8.76 28.00
N SER A 170 4.11 -7.82 28.80
CA SER A 170 4.45 -8.07 30.21
C SER A 170 3.21 -8.46 31.02
N LYS A 171 2.08 -7.76 30.84
CA LYS A 171 0.81 -8.09 31.54
C LYS A 171 0.24 -9.47 31.17
N LEU A 172 0.46 -9.93 29.94
CA LEU A 172 0.02 -11.23 29.44
C LEU A 172 1.08 -12.33 29.65
N SER A 173 2.22 -12.00 30.29
CA SER A 173 3.34 -12.92 30.49
C SER A 173 3.88 -13.52 29.18
N LEU A 174 3.82 -12.75 28.10
CA LEU A 174 4.47 -13.11 26.84
C LEU A 174 5.97 -12.77 26.93
N PRO A 175 6.86 -13.55 26.28
CA PRO A 175 8.28 -13.22 26.21
C PRO A 175 8.53 -11.80 25.69
N ALA A 176 9.58 -11.12 26.16
CA ALA A 176 9.94 -9.82 25.60
C ALA A 176 10.38 -9.95 24.13
N ILE A 177 10.13 -8.91 23.34
CA ILE A 177 10.77 -8.72 22.03
C ILE A 177 11.97 -7.83 22.31
N GLN A 178 13.19 -8.25 21.93
CA GLN A 178 14.39 -7.45 22.18
C GLN A 178 14.45 -6.31 21.15
N ASP A 179 13.89 -5.17 21.54
CA ASP A 179 13.85 -3.93 20.77
C ASP A 179 14.38 -2.77 21.65
N PRO A 180 15.28 -1.91 21.15
CA PRO A 180 15.67 -0.68 21.84
C PRO A 180 14.53 0.33 22.07
N SER A 181 13.36 0.16 21.44
CA SER A 181 12.17 1.00 21.59
C SER A 181 11.10 0.35 22.51
N PRO A 182 10.35 1.12 23.31
CA PRO A 182 9.27 0.58 24.14
C PRO A 182 8.17 -0.06 23.27
N GLN A 183 8.05 -1.38 23.36
CA GLN A 183 7.02 -2.17 22.70
C GLN A 183 5.69 -1.99 23.46
N VAL A 184 4.93 -0.96 23.07
CA VAL A 184 3.60 -0.65 23.63
C VAL A 184 2.53 -1.05 22.63
N GLY A 185 1.44 -1.65 23.09
CA GLY A 185 0.41 -2.20 22.20
C GLY A 185 -0.13 -3.54 22.71
N PHE A 186 -1.34 -3.89 22.28
CA PHE A 186 -1.88 -5.23 22.48
C PHE A 186 -1.42 -6.14 21.33
N PRO A 187 -0.87 -7.34 21.61
CA PRO A 187 -0.43 -8.25 20.55
C PRO A 187 -1.55 -8.54 19.54
N PHE A 188 -1.26 -8.48 18.25
CA PHE A 188 -2.26 -8.80 17.24
C PHE A 188 -2.60 -10.29 17.26
N ILE A 189 -3.86 -10.65 17.44
CA ILE A 189 -4.34 -12.04 17.45
C ILE A 189 -5.36 -12.21 16.34
N ASN A 190 -5.02 -13.04 15.34
CA ASN A 190 -5.92 -13.43 14.28
C ASN A 190 -6.43 -14.85 14.50
N LEU A 191 -7.73 -14.95 14.80
CA LEU A 191 -8.47 -16.20 14.85
C LEU A 191 -9.49 -16.22 13.71
N PRO A 192 -9.31 -17.07 12.68
CA PRO A 192 -10.27 -17.19 11.59
C PRO A 192 -11.70 -17.43 12.10
N GLY A 193 -12.65 -16.66 11.59
CA GLY A 193 -14.05 -16.70 12.02
C GLY A 193 -14.39 -15.80 13.21
N PHE A 194 -13.40 -15.11 13.79
CA PHE A 194 -13.58 -14.14 14.88
C PHE A 194 -13.00 -12.78 14.48
N THR A 195 -13.53 -11.72 15.08
CA THR A 195 -12.86 -10.41 15.04
C THR A 195 -11.48 -10.54 15.69
N SER A 196 -10.45 -9.94 15.09
CA SER A 196 -9.10 -9.94 15.66
C SER A 196 -9.03 -9.17 16.98
N LEU A 197 -8.04 -9.49 17.81
CA LEU A 197 -7.66 -8.66 18.95
C LEU A 197 -6.39 -7.88 18.61
N GLY A 198 -6.28 -6.67 19.13
CA GLY A 198 -5.16 -5.77 18.83
C GLY A 198 -5.07 -5.39 17.36
N THR A 199 -4.07 -4.60 17.02
CA THR A 199 -3.82 -4.11 15.66
C THR A 199 -2.43 -4.54 15.21
N PRO A 200 -2.21 -4.82 13.91
CA PRO A 200 -0.87 -4.96 13.37
C PRO A 200 -0.05 -3.66 13.43
N TYR A 201 -0.69 -2.51 13.66
CA TYR A 201 -0.04 -1.21 13.67
C TYR A 201 -0.59 -0.35 14.80
N ASP A 202 0.18 -0.10 15.87
CA ASP A 202 -0.31 0.67 17.02
C ASP A 202 -0.13 2.18 16.85
N LYS A 203 0.85 2.62 16.05
CA LYS A 203 1.20 4.03 15.91
C LYS A 203 1.68 4.31 14.49
N PHE A 204 1.22 5.40 13.90
CA PHE A 204 1.71 5.88 12.61
C PHE A 204 2.14 7.34 12.69
N LEU A 205 3.14 7.70 11.89
CA LEU A 205 3.35 9.09 11.51
C LEU A 205 3.62 9.13 10.02
N PHE A 206 2.68 9.73 9.31
CA PHE A 206 2.86 10.13 7.92
C PHE A 206 3.06 11.64 7.87
N GLY A 207 4.00 12.09 7.07
CA GLY A 207 4.10 13.50 6.76
C GLY A 207 4.82 13.74 5.47
N GLN A 208 4.55 14.88 4.84
CA GLN A 208 5.19 15.27 3.60
C GLN A 208 5.33 16.78 3.57
N ASP A 209 6.54 17.24 3.30
CA ASP A 209 6.88 18.59 2.93
C ASP A 209 7.08 18.62 1.42
N THR A 210 6.34 19.47 0.73
CA THR A 210 6.42 19.65 -0.71
C THR A 210 6.72 21.10 -1.02
N TRP A 211 7.85 21.34 -1.68
CA TRP A 211 8.08 22.59 -2.39
C TRP A 211 7.80 22.37 -3.87
N ASN A 212 7.00 23.24 -4.48
CA ASN A 212 6.67 23.18 -5.89
C ASN A 212 6.94 24.54 -6.54
N VAL A 213 7.71 24.54 -7.61
CA VAL A 213 8.00 25.72 -8.43
C VAL A 213 7.49 25.42 -9.83
N ASN A 214 6.77 26.36 -10.43
CA ASN A 214 6.34 26.26 -11.83
C ASN A 214 6.56 27.58 -12.54
N GLU A 215 6.93 27.49 -13.81
CA GLU A 215 7.02 28.63 -14.71
C GLU A 215 6.29 28.27 -16.01
N THR A 216 5.52 29.21 -16.56
CA THR A 216 4.94 29.06 -17.90
C THR A 216 4.95 30.39 -18.64
N LEU A 217 5.63 30.41 -19.78
CA LEU A 217 5.63 31.49 -20.75
C LEU A 217 4.64 31.16 -21.87
N SER A 218 3.64 32.02 -22.06
CA SER A 218 2.69 31.95 -23.18
C SER A 218 3.01 33.04 -24.20
N TRP A 219 3.21 32.66 -25.46
CA TRP A 219 3.61 33.59 -26.53
C TRP A 219 2.81 33.39 -27.82
N ASN A 220 2.01 34.41 -28.17
CA ASN A 220 1.29 34.50 -29.43
C ASN A 220 2.17 35.15 -30.51
N ARG A 221 2.60 34.36 -31.51
CA ARG A 221 3.41 34.85 -32.62
C ARG A 221 2.83 34.40 -33.96
N GLY A 222 2.06 35.30 -34.59
CA GLY A 222 1.47 35.05 -35.90
C GLY A 222 0.48 33.88 -35.86
N LYS A 223 0.81 32.79 -36.57
CA LYS A 223 0.02 31.54 -36.61
C LYS A 223 0.30 30.59 -35.44
N HIS A 224 1.30 30.88 -34.62
CA HIS A 224 1.77 30.03 -33.54
C HIS A 224 1.32 30.59 -32.19
N PHE A 225 0.91 29.68 -31.32
CA PHE A 225 0.75 29.96 -29.90
C PHE A 225 1.64 29.01 -29.13
N LEU A 226 2.76 29.54 -28.68
CA LEU A 226 3.81 28.79 -28.00
C LEU A 226 3.57 28.82 -26.50
N LYS A 227 3.74 27.67 -25.86
CA LYS A 227 3.87 27.55 -24.41
C LYS A 227 5.19 26.87 -24.07
N LEU A 228 5.99 27.52 -23.26
CA LEU A 228 7.25 26.98 -22.75
C LEU A 228 7.19 27.03 -21.24
N GLY A 229 7.76 26.04 -20.57
CA GLY A 229 7.76 26.08 -19.12
C GLY A 229 8.38 24.86 -18.50
N GLY A 230 8.30 24.85 -17.17
CA GLY A 230 8.79 23.75 -16.39
C GLY A 230 8.27 23.77 -14.98
N ASN A 231 8.51 22.67 -14.28
CA ASN A 231 8.21 22.52 -12.88
C ASN A 231 9.34 21.80 -12.16
N TYR A 232 9.46 22.11 -10.87
CA TYR A 232 10.32 21.42 -9.94
C TYR A 232 9.54 21.12 -8.66
N ASN A 233 9.50 19.85 -8.28
CA ASN A 233 8.99 19.41 -6.98
C ASN A 233 10.15 18.89 -6.13
N HIS A 234 10.27 19.40 -4.90
CA HIS A 234 11.06 18.76 -3.86
C HIS A 234 10.12 18.17 -2.83
N LEU A 235 10.11 16.85 -2.75
CA LEU A 235 9.26 16.07 -1.87
C LEU A 235 10.13 15.48 -0.77
N ARG A 236 9.80 15.80 0.48
CA ARG A 236 10.44 15.23 1.67
C ARG A 236 9.36 14.64 2.56
N SER A 237 9.33 13.32 2.67
CA SER A 237 8.32 12.61 3.46
C SER A 237 8.90 12.13 4.79
N ILE A 238 8.04 11.79 5.73
CA ILE A 238 8.36 11.00 6.92
C ILE A 238 7.33 9.89 7.03
N ASP A 239 7.82 8.66 7.07
CA ASP A 239 6.99 7.49 7.21
C ASP A 239 7.49 6.66 8.40
N TYR A 240 6.67 6.56 9.43
CA TYR A 240 6.91 5.74 10.62
C TYR A 240 5.72 4.81 10.81
N ILE A 241 5.94 3.51 10.53
CA ILE A 241 4.91 2.46 10.62
C ILE A 241 5.49 1.23 11.31
N PRO A 242 5.58 1.20 12.65
CA PRO A 242 5.85 -0.04 13.37
C PRO A 242 4.84 -1.13 12.98
N ASN A 243 5.33 -2.20 12.36
CA ASN A 243 4.56 -3.38 12.01
C ASN A 243 4.72 -4.42 13.12
N PHE A 244 3.62 -4.83 13.76
CA PHE A 244 3.59 -5.72 14.91
C PHE A 244 4.54 -5.34 16.06
N PRO A 245 4.50 -4.09 16.58
CA PRO A 245 5.37 -3.63 17.68
C PRO A 245 5.01 -4.24 19.04
N ALA A 246 3.97 -5.07 19.14
CA ALA A 246 3.69 -5.91 20.30
C ALA A 246 3.67 -7.40 19.93
N GLY A 247 4.11 -7.74 18.72
CA GLY A 247 3.98 -9.06 18.10
C GLY A 247 2.60 -9.32 17.49
N GLY A 248 2.55 -10.24 16.54
CA GLY A 248 1.33 -10.71 15.90
C GLY A 248 1.33 -12.23 15.78
N TYR A 249 0.17 -12.85 15.98
CA TYR A 249 -0.01 -14.30 15.98
C TYR A 249 -1.24 -14.67 15.16
N TYR A 250 -1.02 -15.51 14.15
CA TYR A 250 -2.04 -15.99 13.23
C TYR A 250 -2.26 -17.48 13.46
N PHE A 251 -3.51 -17.87 13.69
CA PHE A 251 -3.89 -19.25 13.93
C PHE A 251 -4.54 -19.87 12.68
N THR A 252 -4.21 -21.12 12.38
CA THR A 252 -4.49 -21.74 11.08
C THR A 252 -5.71 -22.65 11.11
N SER A 253 -6.89 -22.08 11.41
CA SER A 253 -8.20 -22.76 11.35
C SER A 253 -8.31 -24.12 12.05
N GLY A 254 -7.43 -24.44 13.01
CA GLY A 254 -7.41 -25.73 13.69
C GLY A 254 -6.40 -26.74 13.16
N SER A 255 -5.38 -26.33 12.39
CA SER A 255 -4.42 -27.26 11.78
C SER A 255 -3.75 -28.18 12.80
N PHE A 256 -3.36 -27.63 13.96
CA PHE A 256 -2.66 -28.42 14.99
C PHE A 256 -3.60 -29.30 15.80
N THR A 257 -4.85 -28.88 15.97
CA THR A 257 -5.89 -29.66 16.66
C THR A 257 -6.81 -30.47 15.73
N SER A 258 -6.50 -30.53 14.44
CA SER A 258 -7.22 -31.33 13.46
C SER A 258 -6.75 -32.79 13.46
N LEU A 259 -7.55 -33.69 12.89
CA LEU A 259 -7.06 -34.97 12.43
C LEU A 259 -6.29 -34.76 11.11
N PRO A 260 -5.00 -35.09 11.05
CA PRO A 260 -4.20 -34.86 9.85
C PRO A 260 -4.82 -35.48 8.59
N GLY A 261 -4.85 -34.71 7.50
CA GLY A 261 -5.43 -35.13 6.22
C GLY A 261 -6.97 -35.14 6.17
N ARG A 262 -7.67 -34.72 7.22
CA ARG A 262 -9.15 -34.67 7.25
C ARG A 262 -9.68 -33.25 7.47
N SER A 263 -10.24 -32.67 6.41
CA SER A 263 -10.94 -31.39 6.48
C SER A 263 -12.16 -31.45 7.41
N GLY A 264 -12.51 -30.32 8.02
CA GLY A 264 -13.66 -30.21 8.93
C GLY A 264 -13.41 -30.71 10.36
N THR A 265 -12.17 -31.07 10.72
CA THR A 265 -11.75 -31.38 12.10
C THR A 265 -10.83 -30.28 12.65
N GLY A 266 -10.71 -30.19 13.98
CA GLY A 266 -9.95 -29.13 14.65
C GLY A 266 -10.66 -27.78 14.68
N HIS A 267 -10.10 -26.85 15.47
CA HIS A 267 -10.66 -25.51 15.61
C HIS A 267 -9.59 -24.47 15.94
N ALA A 268 -9.66 -23.26 15.35
CA ALA A 268 -8.66 -22.20 15.58
C ALA A 268 -8.52 -21.82 17.07
N VAL A 269 -9.65 -21.76 17.79
CA VAL A 269 -9.66 -21.54 19.25
C VAL A 269 -8.95 -22.67 19.99
N GLY A 270 -8.95 -23.91 19.49
CA GLY A 270 -8.21 -25.03 20.06
C GLY A 270 -6.71 -24.84 19.93
N ASP A 271 -6.24 -24.53 18.73
CA ASP A 271 -4.83 -24.19 18.47
C ASP A 271 -4.39 -23.01 19.36
N PHE A 272 -5.24 -21.99 19.48
CA PHE A 272 -5.01 -20.82 20.33
C PHE A 272 -4.91 -21.16 21.81
N LEU A 273 -5.85 -21.94 22.36
CA LEU A 273 -5.83 -22.32 23.76
C LEU A 273 -4.62 -23.19 24.10
N LEU A 274 -4.09 -23.97 23.16
CA LEU A 274 -2.82 -24.68 23.31
C LEU A 274 -1.59 -23.78 23.08
N GLY A 275 -1.80 -22.52 22.69
CA GLY A 275 -0.75 -21.56 22.43
C GLY A 275 0.07 -21.88 21.18
N MET A 276 -0.54 -22.47 20.15
CA MET A 276 0.11 -22.96 18.92
C MET A 276 -0.33 -22.15 17.68
N PRO A 277 0.20 -20.95 17.44
CA PRO A 277 -0.09 -20.22 16.21
C PRO A 277 0.61 -20.88 15.01
N GLY A 278 0.05 -20.70 13.82
CA GLY A 278 0.65 -21.18 12.58
C GLY A 278 1.62 -20.18 11.96
N THR A 279 1.41 -18.88 12.23
CA THR A 279 2.37 -17.83 11.87
C THR A 279 2.53 -16.81 12.99
N ALA A 280 3.76 -16.34 13.24
CA ALA A 280 4.02 -15.25 14.17
C ALA A 280 4.85 -14.14 13.49
N TYR A 281 4.59 -12.89 13.88
CA TYR A 281 5.19 -11.69 13.34
C TYR A 281 5.69 -10.76 14.44
N ALA A 282 6.85 -10.16 14.23
CA ALA A 282 7.31 -9.01 14.98
C ALA A 282 8.02 -8.07 14.01
N GLY A 283 7.97 -6.79 14.33
CA GLY A 283 8.69 -5.82 13.55
C GLY A 283 9.19 -4.63 14.32
N TYR A 284 10.12 -3.96 13.66
CA TYR A 284 10.90 -2.87 14.20
C TYR A 284 10.98 -1.77 13.16
N VAL A 285 10.80 -0.52 13.62
CA VAL A 285 11.04 0.68 12.83
C VAL A 285 11.98 1.59 13.60
N PRO A 286 13.04 2.14 12.97
CA PRO A 286 13.99 3.00 13.61
C PRO A 286 13.29 4.17 14.29
N PRO A 287 13.81 4.63 15.44
CA PRO A 287 13.41 5.89 16.02
C PRO A 287 13.46 7.00 14.97
N GLY A 288 12.32 7.66 14.72
CA GLY A 288 12.19 8.72 13.72
C GLY A 288 11.71 8.29 12.34
N GLY A 289 11.56 6.98 12.09
CA GLY A 289 11.05 6.45 10.83
C GLY A 289 12.02 6.62 9.67
N ILE A 290 11.49 6.49 8.46
CA ILE A 290 12.23 6.70 7.22
C ILE A 290 11.84 8.07 6.67
N VAL A 291 12.81 8.78 6.10
CA VAL A 291 12.61 10.15 5.60
C VAL A 291 12.94 10.22 4.11
N PRO A 292 12.07 9.71 3.21
CA PRO A 292 12.31 9.72 1.77
C PRO A 292 12.40 11.13 1.21
N ILE A 293 13.32 11.34 0.28
CA ILE A 293 13.50 12.56 -0.49
C ILE A 293 13.47 12.20 -1.98
N THR A 294 12.61 12.88 -2.72
CA THR A 294 12.56 12.82 -4.18
C THR A 294 12.52 14.22 -4.79
N HIS A 295 13.11 14.34 -5.98
CA HIS A 295 13.10 15.53 -6.80
C HIS A 295 12.40 15.19 -8.11
N GLU A 296 11.41 15.97 -8.51
CA GLU A 296 10.74 15.81 -9.79
C GLU A 296 10.95 17.06 -10.64
N VAL A 297 11.44 16.89 -11.85
CA VAL A 297 11.70 17.96 -12.80
C VAL A 297 10.90 17.69 -14.05
N GLY A 298 10.15 18.68 -14.50
CA GLY A 298 9.44 18.65 -15.78
C GLY A 298 9.82 19.86 -16.63
N LEU A 299 10.15 19.66 -17.89
CA LEU A 299 10.38 20.74 -18.86
C LEU A 299 9.52 20.49 -20.09
N PHE A 300 8.90 21.53 -20.64
CA PHE A 300 8.05 21.37 -21.81
C PHE A 300 8.11 22.54 -22.79
N VAL A 301 7.80 22.20 -24.04
CA VAL A 301 7.48 23.13 -25.12
C VAL A 301 6.24 22.61 -25.86
N GLN A 302 5.31 23.50 -26.16
CA GLN A 302 4.11 23.22 -26.94
C GLN A 302 3.87 24.36 -27.94
N ASP A 303 3.37 24.01 -29.12
CA ASP A 303 2.95 24.93 -30.17
C ASP A 303 1.56 24.54 -30.67
N ASP A 304 0.61 25.47 -30.57
CA ASP A 304 -0.66 25.39 -31.28
C ASP A 304 -0.54 26.17 -32.60
N PHE A 305 -0.23 25.44 -33.67
CA PHE A 305 0.04 25.99 -34.98
C PHE A 305 -1.20 25.98 -35.87
N ARG A 306 -1.71 27.17 -36.19
CA ARG A 306 -2.81 27.38 -37.15
C ARG A 306 -2.28 27.36 -38.58
N VAL A 307 -2.09 26.16 -39.13
CA VAL A 307 -1.58 25.94 -40.50
C VAL A 307 -2.43 26.70 -41.53
N SER A 308 -3.76 26.56 -41.42
CA SER A 308 -4.76 27.25 -42.25
C SER A 308 -6.03 27.56 -41.46
N GLN A 309 -7.03 28.18 -42.09
CA GLN A 309 -8.35 28.37 -41.47
C GLN A 309 -9.08 27.05 -41.17
N LYS A 310 -8.67 25.95 -41.80
CA LYS A 310 -9.28 24.63 -41.65
C LYS A 310 -8.43 23.66 -40.82
N LEU A 311 -7.15 23.95 -40.59
CA LEU A 311 -6.23 23.01 -39.95
C LEU A 311 -5.44 23.70 -38.84
N THR A 312 -5.57 23.15 -37.63
CA THR A 312 -4.71 23.45 -36.49
C THR A 312 -4.00 22.17 -36.09
N VAL A 313 -2.70 22.27 -35.83
CA VAL A 313 -1.86 21.19 -35.31
C VAL A 313 -1.33 21.60 -33.94
N ASN A 314 -1.36 20.68 -33.00
CA ASN A 314 -0.81 20.84 -31.66
C ASN A 314 0.44 19.96 -31.56
N LEU A 315 1.61 20.58 -31.40
CA LEU A 315 2.88 19.88 -31.25
C LEU A 315 3.39 20.12 -29.84
N GLY A 316 3.85 19.08 -29.17
CA GLY A 316 4.41 19.21 -27.83
C GLY A 316 5.48 18.19 -27.55
N MET A 317 6.44 18.59 -26.72
CA MET A 317 7.43 17.69 -26.13
C MET A 317 7.54 18.05 -24.65
N ARG A 318 7.58 17.01 -23.82
CA ARG A 318 7.83 17.15 -22.39
C ARG A 318 8.90 16.17 -21.95
N TRP A 319 9.80 16.60 -21.07
CA TRP A 319 10.77 15.74 -20.41
C TRP A 319 10.47 15.75 -18.91
N ASP A 320 10.20 14.56 -18.35
CA ASP A 320 9.76 14.39 -16.96
C ASP A 320 10.68 13.42 -16.21
N VAL A 321 11.43 13.88 -15.21
CA VAL A 321 12.32 13.02 -14.44
C VAL A 321 11.97 13.09 -12.97
N ALA A 322 11.75 11.93 -12.36
CA ALA A 322 11.71 11.77 -10.91
C ALA A 322 13.02 11.09 -10.47
N SER A 323 13.76 11.72 -9.57
CA SER A 323 15.00 11.16 -9.04
C SER A 323 14.71 9.87 -8.28
N ALA A 324 15.62 8.89 -8.37
CA ALA A 324 15.58 7.74 -7.49
C ALA A 324 15.58 8.18 -6.00
N VAL A 325 14.82 7.46 -5.19
CA VAL A 325 14.55 7.85 -3.81
C VAL A 325 15.79 7.70 -2.95
N LYS A 326 16.11 8.75 -2.19
CA LYS A 326 17.12 8.74 -1.13
C LYS A 326 16.45 9.00 0.21
N THR A 327 17.10 8.71 1.32
CA THR A 327 16.59 9.03 2.65
C THR A 327 17.50 10.01 3.35
N ALA A 328 16.92 10.96 4.07
CA ALA A 328 17.69 11.96 4.82
C ALA A 328 18.59 11.33 5.91
N ASN A 329 18.26 10.12 6.35
CA ASN A 329 18.96 9.38 7.40
C ASN A 329 19.81 8.20 6.88
N HIS A 330 19.90 7.99 5.55
CA HIS A 330 20.64 6.91 4.91
C HIS A 330 20.29 5.51 5.47
N THR A 331 18.98 5.25 5.56
CA THR A 331 18.43 4.02 6.17
C THR A 331 17.85 3.03 5.17
N LEU A 332 18.00 3.26 3.85
CA LEU A 332 17.57 2.26 2.86
C LEU A 332 18.61 1.16 2.67
N TRP A 333 18.12 -0.06 2.79
CA TRP A 333 18.85 -1.30 2.56
C TRP A 333 18.11 -2.10 1.49
N VAL A 334 18.82 -2.97 0.79
CA VAL A 334 18.26 -3.89 -0.20
C VAL A 334 18.84 -5.26 0.08
N TYR A 335 18.00 -6.29 -0.02
CA TYR A 335 18.45 -7.67 0.10
C TYR A 335 19.25 -8.08 -1.16
N ASP A 336 20.47 -8.58 -0.96
CA ASP A 336 21.37 -9.11 -2.00
C ASP A 336 21.31 -10.65 -1.97
N PRO A 337 20.59 -11.28 -2.92
CA PRO A 337 20.40 -12.73 -2.95
C PRO A 337 21.71 -13.51 -3.12
N ALA A 338 22.74 -12.91 -3.75
CA ALA A 338 24.03 -13.58 -3.96
C ALA A 338 24.84 -13.70 -2.65
N LYS A 339 24.61 -12.78 -1.70
CA LYS A 339 25.29 -12.77 -0.39
C LYS A 339 24.44 -13.37 0.73
N ASN A 340 23.18 -13.67 0.45
CA ASN A 340 22.14 -13.94 1.45
C ASN A 340 22.13 -12.92 2.61
N ALA A 341 22.23 -11.63 2.26
CA ALA A 341 22.38 -10.57 3.25
C ALA A 341 21.74 -9.27 2.79
N ASN A 342 21.29 -8.47 3.75
CA ASN A 342 20.91 -7.09 3.49
C ASN A 342 22.16 -6.23 3.35
N VAL A 343 22.21 -5.41 2.30
CA VAL A 343 23.31 -4.48 2.04
C VAL A 343 22.79 -3.04 1.94
N PRO A 344 23.62 -2.01 2.25
CA PRO A 344 23.25 -0.63 1.98
C PRO A 344 22.92 -0.49 0.50
N GLY A 345 21.75 0.05 0.19
CA GLY A 345 21.19 0.03 -1.16
C GLY A 345 20.49 1.33 -1.50
N GLU A 346 21.08 2.47 -1.13
CA GLU A 346 20.51 3.79 -1.40
C GLU A 346 21.25 4.51 -2.56
N PRO A 347 20.56 5.00 -3.60
CA PRO A 347 19.15 4.70 -3.91
C PRO A 347 18.95 3.23 -4.33
N PRO A 348 17.74 2.66 -4.15
CA PRO A 348 17.47 1.24 -4.46
C PRO A 348 17.50 0.92 -5.95
N PHE A 349 17.35 1.93 -6.81
CA PHE A 349 17.42 1.84 -8.26
C PHE A 349 17.99 3.12 -8.85
N ASN A 350 18.39 3.08 -10.11
CA ASN A 350 18.91 4.27 -10.81
C ASN A 350 17.77 5.17 -11.31
N THR A 351 18.01 6.49 -11.31
CA THR A 351 17.09 7.46 -11.93
C THR A 351 16.97 7.19 -13.43
N ASP A 352 15.73 7.08 -13.94
CA ASP A 352 15.46 7.02 -15.37
C ASP A 352 15.36 8.45 -15.97
N TRP A 353 16.30 8.76 -16.85
CA TRP A 353 16.40 10.07 -17.51
C TRP A 353 15.77 10.10 -18.90
N ASN A 354 15.30 8.96 -19.42
CA ASN A 354 14.87 8.78 -20.81
C ASN A 354 13.38 9.05 -21.03
N ASN A 355 12.79 9.92 -20.21
CA ASN A 355 11.35 10.11 -20.11
C ASN A 355 10.85 11.26 -20.99
N PHE A 356 10.92 11.06 -22.31
CA PHE A 356 10.44 12.04 -23.29
C PHE A 356 9.00 11.72 -23.71
N GLY A 357 8.09 12.63 -23.37
CA GLY A 357 6.67 12.58 -23.67
C GLY A 357 6.28 13.44 -24.86
N PRO A 358 6.39 12.95 -26.12
CA PRO A 358 5.88 13.66 -27.28
C PRO A 358 4.36 13.73 -27.22
N ARG A 359 3.81 14.83 -27.74
CA ARG A 359 2.38 15.04 -27.92
C ARG A 359 2.13 15.59 -29.31
N PHE A 360 1.19 14.99 -29.99
CA PHE A 360 0.73 15.40 -31.30
C PHE A 360 -0.79 15.45 -31.30
N GLY A 361 -1.36 16.52 -31.80
CA GLY A 361 -2.80 16.67 -31.97
C GLY A 361 -3.10 17.42 -33.25
N PHE A 362 -4.31 17.24 -33.77
CA PHE A 362 -4.81 18.04 -34.87
C PHE A 362 -6.32 18.22 -34.78
N ALA A 363 -6.79 19.31 -35.37
CA ALA A 363 -8.18 19.55 -35.67
C ALA A 363 -8.30 20.04 -37.11
N TYR A 364 -9.05 19.30 -37.91
CA TYR A 364 -9.26 19.55 -39.33
C TYR A 364 -10.75 19.73 -39.64
N LEU A 365 -11.12 20.91 -40.14
CA LEU A 365 -12.43 21.22 -40.68
C LEU A 365 -12.47 20.75 -42.14
N ALA A 366 -13.02 19.55 -42.38
CA ALA A 366 -13.11 18.97 -43.72
C ALA A 366 -14.09 19.77 -44.60
N ASP A 367 -15.26 20.11 -44.03
CA ASP A 367 -16.28 20.98 -44.61
C ASP A 367 -16.94 21.81 -43.50
N ASP A 368 -17.94 22.63 -43.84
CA ASP A 368 -18.65 23.51 -42.90
C ASP A 368 -19.40 22.78 -41.77
N LYS A 369 -19.53 21.45 -41.86
CA LYS A 369 -20.31 20.60 -40.95
C LYS A 369 -19.50 19.46 -40.33
N THR A 370 -18.29 19.21 -40.81
CA THR A 370 -17.52 18.00 -40.49
C THR A 370 -16.15 18.37 -39.96
N VAL A 371 -15.85 17.90 -38.75
CA VAL A 371 -14.55 18.09 -38.11
C VAL A 371 -13.95 16.73 -37.79
N LEU A 372 -12.70 16.55 -38.18
CA LEU A 372 -11.86 15.44 -37.75
C LEU A 372 -10.88 15.95 -36.71
N ARG A 373 -10.84 15.31 -35.55
CA ARG A 373 -9.88 15.61 -34.47
C ARG A 373 -9.16 14.34 -34.10
N GLY A 374 -7.87 14.45 -33.83
CA GLY A 374 -7.12 13.30 -33.32
C GLY A 374 -5.93 13.75 -32.51
N GLY A 375 -5.42 12.83 -31.71
CA GLY A 375 -4.25 13.07 -30.89
C GLY A 375 -3.56 11.79 -30.47
N TYR A 376 -2.28 11.94 -30.16
CA TYR A 376 -1.42 10.94 -29.55
C TYR A 376 -0.53 11.63 -28.52
N GLY A 377 -0.32 11.00 -27.37
CA GLY A 377 0.60 11.52 -26.37
C GLY A 377 1.14 10.43 -25.46
N ILE A 378 2.33 10.67 -24.93
CA ILE A 378 2.93 9.87 -23.86
C ILE A 378 2.95 10.70 -22.57
N SER A 379 2.55 10.07 -21.46
CA SER A 379 2.64 10.63 -20.12
C SER A 379 3.36 9.65 -19.20
N TYR A 380 4.34 10.13 -18.45
CA TYR A 380 5.08 9.35 -17.46
C TYR A 380 4.47 9.52 -16.07
N PHE A 381 4.56 8.47 -15.25
CA PHE A 381 4.15 8.51 -13.85
C PHE A 381 5.37 8.59 -12.94
N THR A 382 5.26 9.38 -11.89
CA THR A 382 6.34 9.50 -10.91
C THR A 382 6.41 8.22 -10.08
N GLN A 383 7.64 7.76 -9.82
CA GLN A 383 7.89 6.54 -9.06
C GLN A 383 8.06 6.85 -7.56
N PHE A 384 7.05 7.47 -6.93
CA PHE A 384 7.01 7.49 -5.46
C PHE A 384 6.26 6.25 -4.96
N LYS A 385 6.99 5.28 -4.41
CA LYS A 385 6.44 3.95 -4.07
C LYS A 385 6.04 3.76 -2.61
N GLY A 386 6.05 4.81 -1.80
CA GLY A 386 5.77 4.74 -0.35
C GLY A 386 6.60 3.66 0.36
N LEU A 387 6.31 3.38 1.63
CA LEU A 387 7.02 2.33 2.36
C LEU A 387 6.79 0.91 1.81
N GLN A 388 5.66 0.64 1.14
CA GLN A 388 5.36 -0.69 0.59
C GLN A 388 6.28 -1.10 -0.57
N GLY A 389 6.83 -0.12 -1.31
CA GLY A 389 7.85 -0.40 -2.31
C GLY A 389 9.21 -0.68 -1.69
N PHE A 390 9.56 -0.01 -0.59
CA PHE A 390 10.87 -0.15 0.04
C PHE A 390 10.96 -1.37 0.95
N SER A 391 11.78 -2.34 0.56
CA SER A 391 12.25 -3.44 1.40
C SER A 391 13.19 -2.90 2.47
N VAL A 392 12.66 -2.20 3.46
CA VAL A 392 13.49 -1.57 4.47
C VAL A 392 13.84 -2.60 5.54
N ALA A 393 14.98 -3.28 5.42
CA ALA A 393 15.47 -4.17 6.49
C ALA A 393 17.01 -4.20 6.47
N PRO A 394 17.71 -4.35 7.60
CA PRO A 394 17.59 -3.70 8.91
C PRO A 394 18.47 -2.42 9.03
N PRO A 395 18.15 -1.52 9.98
CA PRO A 395 17.19 -1.74 11.06
C PRO A 395 15.80 -1.18 10.69
N ALA A 396 15.41 -1.06 9.43
CA ALA A 396 14.32 -0.15 9.10
C ALA A 396 12.86 -0.66 9.21
N LEU A 397 12.56 -1.94 8.96
CA LEU A 397 11.21 -2.56 8.89
C LEU A 397 11.36 -4.09 8.69
N GLN A 398 11.58 -4.88 9.74
CA GLN A 398 11.47 -6.35 9.61
C GLN A 398 10.05 -6.83 9.88
N GLN A 399 9.48 -7.65 9.00
CA GLN A 399 8.33 -8.50 9.32
C GLN A 399 8.83 -9.93 9.19
N HIS A 400 9.24 -10.54 10.29
CA HIS A 400 9.62 -11.96 10.27
C HIS A 400 8.37 -12.80 10.33
N ALA A 401 8.14 -13.61 9.29
CA ALA A 401 7.07 -14.58 9.30
C ALA A 401 7.66 -15.92 9.70
N PHE A 402 7.48 -16.32 10.95
CA PHE A 402 7.82 -17.68 11.33
C PHE A 402 6.61 -18.55 10.99
N TYR A 403 6.75 -19.54 10.13
CA TYR A 403 5.71 -20.52 9.85
C TYR A 403 6.32 -21.89 9.61
N THR A 404 5.53 -22.93 9.85
CA THR A 404 5.86 -24.31 9.48
C THR A 404 5.16 -24.66 8.17
N THR A 405 5.79 -25.47 7.33
CA THR A 405 5.09 -26.18 6.25
C THR A 405 4.54 -27.53 6.71
N ASP A 406 4.96 -28.00 7.90
CA ASP A 406 4.46 -29.22 8.52
C ASP A 406 3.19 -28.93 9.35
N PRO A 407 2.00 -29.36 8.90
CA PRO A 407 0.75 -29.17 9.66
C PRO A 407 0.72 -29.99 10.97
N LEU A 408 1.71 -30.85 11.21
CA LEU A 408 1.77 -31.74 12.37
C LEU A 408 2.43 -31.12 13.59
N VAL A 409 3.37 -30.20 13.38
CA VAL A 409 4.21 -29.63 14.45
C VAL A 409 4.06 -28.12 14.46
N ALA A 410 3.62 -27.58 15.59
CA ALA A 410 3.58 -26.13 15.76
C ALA A 410 5.02 -25.58 15.79
N PRO A 411 5.36 -24.60 14.95
CA PRO A 411 6.70 -24.04 14.84
C PRO A 411 7.12 -23.26 16.09
N PHE A 412 6.16 -22.81 16.89
CA PHE A 412 6.37 -22.05 18.11
C PHE A 412 5.19 -22.21 19.05
N THR A 413 5.44 -21.89 20.31
CA THR A 413 4.39 -21.71 21.31
C THR A 413 4.47 -20.32 21.95
N PHE A 414 3.37 -19.84 22.55
CA PHE A 414 3.40 -18.63 23.37
C PHE A 414 4.46 -18.69 24.49
N ARG A 415 4.82 -19.90 24.94
CA ARG A 415 5.70 -20.13 26.10
C ARG A 415 7.20 -20.09 25.82
N ASN A 416 7.72 -20.50 24.66
CA ASN A 416 9.15 -20.87 24.60
C ASN A 416 10.06 -20.27 23.53
N ASP A 417 9.54 -19.71 22.43
CA ASP A 417 10.41 -19.60 21.24
C ASP A 417 10.46 -18.18 20.64
N PHE A 418 9.35 -17.44 20.64
CA PHE A 418 9.29 -16.21 19.86
C PHE A 418 10.27 -15.09 20.29
N GLY A 419 10.41 -14.84 21.59
CA GLY A 419 11.25 -13.75 22.11
C GLY A 419 12.77 -13.97 21.96
N LYS A 420 13.21 -15.21 21.72
CA LYS A 420 14.65 -15.56 21.60
C LYS A 420 15.21 -15.30 20.19
N PHE A 421 14.36 -15.20 19.18
CA PHE A 421 14.75 -15.00 17.79
C PHE A 421 14.73 -13.52 17.35
N LEU A 422 14.45 -12.59 18.27
CA LEU A 422 14.12 -11.20 17.94
C LEU A 422 15.07 -10.21 18.61
N ASP A 423 16.38 -10.31 18.36
CA ASP A 423 17.29 -9.17 18.55
C ASP A 423 17.17 -8.23 17.36
N LEU A 424 16.08 -7.45 17.32
CA LEU A 424 15.79 -6.53 16.22
C LEU A 424 16.80 -5.38 16.16
N GLY A 425 17.54 -5.12 17.25
CA GLY A 425 18.59 -4.11 17.34
C GLY A 425 19.90 -4.48 16.62
N ASN A 426 20.26 -5.77 16.58
CA ASN A 426 21.49 -6.27 15.93
C ASN A 426 21.28 -6.88 14.53
N ALA A 427 20.14 -6.64 13.91
CA ALA A 427 19.72 -7.35 12.70
C ALA A 427 20.57 -7.11 11.42
N LYS A 428 21.69 -6.39 11.51
CA LYS A 428 22.71 -6.27 10.45
C LYS A 428 23.29 -7.62 9.97
N THR A 429 23.06 -8.71 10.71
CA THR A 429 23.71 -10.01 10.49
C THR A 429 22.79 -11.24 10.50
N PHE A 430 21.46 -11.09 10.51
CA PHE A 430 20.60 -12.28 10.39
C PHE A 430 20.63 -12.80 8.95
N PRO A 431 21.27 -13.97 8.68
CA PRO A 431 21.02 -14.64 7.42
C PRO A 431 19.54 -14.99 7.37
N LEU A 432 18.90 -14.69 6.26
CA LEU A 432 17.55 -15.21 6.03
C LEU A 432 17.61 -16.73 5.97
N THR A 433 16.56 -17.35 6.46
CA THR A 433 16.31 -18.77 6.44
C THR A 433 15.35 -19.13 5.31
N ASP A 434 15.24 -20.42 5.01
CA ASP A 434 14.31 -20.98 4.03
C ASP A 434 12.82 -20.77 4.41
N SER A 435 12.55 -20.28 5.62
CA SER A 435 11.22 -19.84 6.07
C SER A 435 10.97 -18.34 5.92
N ASP A 436 11.98 -17.50 5.62
CA ASP A 436 11.79 -16.05 5.60
C ASP A 436 11.24 -15.52 4.27
N PHE A 437 10.45 -14.45 4.35
CA PHE A 437 10.01 -13.66 3.19
C PHE A 437 10.81 -12.37 3.12
N THR A 438 11.34 -12.08 1.94
CA THR A 438 12.07 -10.83 1.68
C THR A 438 11.76 -10.27 0.29
N GLN A 439 12.10 -9.00 0.13
CA GLN A 439 11.89 -8.25 -1.09
C GLN A 439 13.23 -7.63 -1.55
N THR A 440 13.39 -7.46 -2.85
CA THR A 440 14.55 -6.81 -3.46
C THR A 440 14.11 -5.96 -4.66
N PHE A 441 15.04 -5.18 -5.20
CA PHE A 441 14.82 -4.27 -6.31
C PHE A 441 15.75 -4.57 -7.48
N SER A 442 15.23 -4.36 -8.68
CA SER A 442 16.05 -4.35 -9.90
C SER A 442 16.83 -3.05 -10.03
N ARG A 443 18.04 -3.00 -9.46
CA ARG A 443 18.90 -1.81 -9.42
C ARG A 443 19.08 -1.14 -10.80
N ASP A 444 19.22 -1.94 -11.85
CA ASP A 444 19.48 -1.49 -13.23
C ASP A 444 18.25 -1.63 -14.17
N GLY A 445 17.03 -1.74 -13.64
CA GLY A 445 15.86 -2.15 -14.44
C GLY A 445 14.51 -1.55 -14.03
N MET A 446 14.48 -0.30 -13.54
CA MET A 446 13.24 0.37 -13.16
C MET A 446 12.87 1.55 -14.09
N PRO A 447 12.56 1.29 -15.38
CA PRO A 447 12.11 2.34 -16.29
C PRO A 447 10.81 2.99 -15.78
N ALA A 448 10.63 4.28 -16.05
CA ALA A 448 9.43 5.00 -15.62
C ALA A 448 8.16 4.38 -16.26
N PRO A 449 7.13 4.02 -15.46
CA PRO A 449 5.84 3.61 -16.00
C PRO A 449 5.26 4.74 -16.84
N TYR A 450 4.69 4.41 -18.00
CA TYR A 450 4.09 5.42 -18.87
C TYR A 450 2.82 4.93 -19.56
N LEU A 451 1.97 5.90 -19.90
CA LEU A 451 0.75 5.70 -20.66
C LEU A 451 0.88 6.36 -22.03
N GLN A 452 0.66 5.58 -23.08
CA GLN A 452 0.39 6.10 -24.42
C GLN A 452 -1.13 6.22 -24.57
N SER A 453 -1.61 7.40 -24.94
CA SER A 453 -3.03 7.65 -25.20
C SER A 453 -3.21 8.20 -26.60
N TRP A 454 -4.19 7.66 -27.34
CA TRP A 454 -4.55 8.18 -28.65
C TRP A 454 -6.06 8.15 -28.86
N ASN A 455 -6.52 9.09 -29.67
CA ASN A 455 -7.92 9.15 -30.07
C ASN A 455 -8.06 9.67 -31.49
N LEU A 456 -9.16 9.26 -32.12
CA LEU A 456 -9.61 9.81 -33.40
C LEU A 456 -11.12 10.00 -33.33
N THR A 457 -11.55 11.23 -33.55
CA THR A 457 -12.94 11.65 -33.41
C THR A 457 -13.40 12.31 -34.70
N LEU A 458 -14.48 11.77 -35.27
CA LEU A 458 -15.21 12.39 -36.36
C LEU A 458 -16.49 13.00 -35.80
N GLU A 459 -16.65 14.30 -35.96
CA GLU A 459 -17.87 15.03 -35.60
C GLU A 459 -18.52 15.53 -36.88
N ARG A 460 -19.83 15.31 -37.02
CA ARG A 460 -20.61 15.83 -38.15
C ARG A 460 -21.93 16.40 -37.70
N GLN A 461 -22.20 17.64 -38.10
CA GLN A 461 -23.53 18.21 -38.06
C GLN A 461 -24.37 17.58 -39.19
N VAL A 462 -25.25 16.65 -38.83
CA VAL A 462 -26.09 15.89 -39.77
C VAL A 462 -27.30 16.73 -40.19
N THR A 463 -27.90 17.46 -39.24
CA THR A 463 -28.97 18.43 -39.50
C THR A 463 -28.68 19.73 -38.75
N LYS A 464 -29.48 20.79 -38.98
CA LYS A 464 -29.34 22.06 -38.23
C LYS A 464 -29.38 21.86 -36.71
N SER A 465 -30.05 20.80 -36.24
CA SER A 465 -30.29 20.51 -34.84
C SER A 465 -29.66 19.21 -34.37
N PHE A 466 -28.89 18.49 -35.19
CA PHE A 466 -28.35 17.18 -34.81
C PHE A 466 -26.87 17.07 -35.13
N LEU A 467 -26.08 16.78 -34.10
CA LEU A 467 -24.64 16.51 -34.15
C LEU A 467 -24.40 15.04 -33.80
N LEU A 468 -23.68 14.34 -34.67
CA LEU A 468 -23.20 13.00 -34.41
C LEU A 468 -21.68 13.04 -34.21
N SER A 469 -21.19 12.36 -33.18
CA SER A 469 -19.76 12.17 -32.92
C SER A 469 -19.46 10.69 -32.78
N SER A 470 -18.41 10.23 -33.46
CA SER A 470 -17.87 8.88 -33.32
C SER A 470 -16.40 9.00 -32.98
N SER A 471 -16.00 8.44 -31.84
CA SER A 471 -14.65 8.53 -31.30
C SER A 471 -14.08 7.14 -31.04
N TYR A 472 -12.92 6.87 -31.63
CA TYR A 472 -12.06 5.77 -31.18
C TYR A 472 -11.10 6.29 -30.11
N VAL A 473 -10.99 5.57 -29.00
CA VAL A 473 -10.06 5.87 -27.91
C VAL A 473 -9.21 4.64 -27.61
N GLY A 474 -7.89 4.82 -27.58
CA GLY A 474 -6.92 3.79 -27.28
C GLY A 474 -5.97 4.23 -26.17
N ASN A 475 -5.66 3.31 -25.27
CA ASN A 475 -4.70 3.50 -24.19
C ASN A 475 -3.80 2.27 -24.08
N LYS A 476 -2.50 2.49 -23.90
CA LYS A 476 -1.53 1.43 -23.61
C LYS A 476 -0.62 1.84 -22.45
N GLY A 477 -0.73 1.15 -21.32
CA GLY A 477 0.26 1.22 -20.25
C GLY A 477 1.45 0.33 -20.55
N THR A 478 2.66 0.83 -20.35
CA THR A 478 3.92 0.08 -20.50
C THR A 478 4.80 0.35 -19.28
N HIS A 479 5.60 -0.65 -18.89
CA HIS A 479 6.43 -0.60 -17.67
C HIS A 479 5.61 -0.32 -16.41
N LEU A 480 4.42 -0.90 -16.33
CA LEU A 480 3.60 -0.81 -15.12
C LEU A 480 4.26 -1.60 -13.99
N ASP A 481 4.08 -1.11 -12.77
CA ASP A 481 4.68 -1.72 -11.59
C ASP A 481 4.16 -3.15 -11.37
N GLY A 482 5.03 -4.02 -10.89
CA GLY A 482 4.68 -5.39 -10.53
C GLY A 482 5.69 -6.02 -9.59
N TRP A 483 5.34 -7.24 -9.16
CA TRP A 483 6.20 -8.09 -8.34
C TRP A 483 6.42 -9.40 -9.08
N THR A 484 7.68 -9.85 -9.14
CA THR A 484 8.04 -11.18 -9.64
C THR A 484 8.65 -11.99 -8.51
N SER A 485 8.27 -13.26 -8.40
CA SER A 485 8.91 -14.15 -7.42
C SER A 485 10.20 -14.70 -8.01
N LEU A 486 11.35 -14.19 -7.55
CA LEU A 486 12.66 -14.67 -7.99
C LEU A 486 12.98 -16.07 -7.47
N ASN A 487 12.35 -16.47 -6.37
CA ASN A 487 12.55 -17.79 -5.78
C ASN A 487 11.45 -18.81 -6.13
N GLN A 488 10.69 -18.56 -7.20
CA GLN A 488 9.69 -19.51 -7.65
C GLN A 488 10.34 -20.83 -8.08
N LEU A 489 9.76 -21.96 -7.67
CA LEU A 489 10.22 -23.28 -8.09
C LEU A 489 10.13 -23.40 -9.63
N PRO A 490 11.26 -23.65 -10.33
CA PRO A 490 11.25 -23.80 -11.78
C PRO A 490 10.33 -24.92 -12.26
N ALA A 491 9.69 -24.73 -13.42
CA ALA A 491 8.66 -25.65 -13.92
C ALA A 491 9.18 -27.08 -14.18
N ASP A 492 10.43 -27.21 -14.63
CA ASP A 492 11.13 -28.48 -14.84
C ASP A 492 11.46 -29.20 -13.53
N LYS A 493 11.52 -28.45 -12.43
CA LYS A 493 11.68 -28.97 -11.06
C LYS A 493 10.35 -29.23 -10.35
N LEU A 494 9.21 -29.16 -11.03
CA LEU A 494 7.93 -29.54 -10.45
C LEU A 494 7.78 -31.07 -10.29
N GLY A 495 7.16 -31.47 -9.18
CA GLY A 495 6.89 -32.86 -8.84
C GLY A 495 7.13 -33.17 -7.36
N PRO A 496 6.71 -34.36 -6.90
CA PRO A 496 6.90 -34.80 -5.52
C PRO A 496 8.38 -34.91 -5.17
N ASP A 497 8.73 -34.71 -3.90
CA ASP A 497 10.13 -34.72 -3.42
C ASP A 497 10.86 -36.04 -3.75
N SER A 498 10.14 -37.17 -3.82
CA SER A 498 10.68 -38.48 -4.22
C SER A 498 11.29 -38.50 -5.63
N LYS A 499 10.79 -37.66 -6.55
CA LYS A 499 11.34 -37.52 -7.91
C LYS A 499 12.74 -36.88 -7.90
N PHE A 500 13.07 -36.15 -6.84
CA PHE A 500 14.28 -35.33 -6.73
C PHE A 500 15.15 -35.76 -5.56
N GLY A 501 15.20 -37.07 -5.27
CA GLY A 501 16.06 -37.61 -4.22
C GLY A 501 15.67 -37.20 -2.79
N GLY A 502 14.40 -36.82 -2.58
CA GLY A 502 13.90 -36.38 -1.29
C GLY A 502 14.09 -34.89 -1.00
N LEU A 503 14.64 -34.11 -1.93
CA LEU A 503 14.77 -32.66 -1.78
C LEU A 503 13.40 -32.00 -1.76
N THR A 504 13.16 -31.13 -0.77
CA THR A 504 11.92 -30.37 -0.65
C THR A 504 11.72 -29.43 -1.83
N ALA A 505 10.49 -28.95 -2.04
CA ALA A 505 10.21 -27.90 -3.02
C ALA A 505 11.11 -26.66 -2.82
N GLN A 506 11.34 -26.27 -1.56
CA GLN A 506 12.16 -25.12 -1.21
C GLN A 506 13.65 -25.32 -1.52
N GLN A 507 14.19 -26.52 -1.29
CA GLN A 507 15.60 -26.83 -1.59
C GLN A 507 15.90 -26.84 -3.10
N ARG A 508 14.86 -26.90 -3.94
CA ARG A 508 14.97 -26.96 -5.40
C ARG A 508 14.88 -25.58 -6.08
N THR A 509 14.56 -24.53 -5.34
CA THR A 509 14.42 -23.15 -5.87
C THR A 509 15.77 -22.56 -6.27
N VAL A 510 15.76 -21.34 -6.84
CA VAL A 510 16.99 -20.63 -7.29
C VAL A 510 17.84 -20.18 -6.10
N TYR A 511 17.19 -19.80 -5.00
CA TYR A 511 17.79 -19.36 -3.74
C TYR A 511 17.28 -20.25 -2.58
N PRO A 512 17.82 -21.48 -2.41
CA PRO A 512 17.36 -22.42 -1.40
C PRO A 512 17.47 -21.92 0.05
N ALA A 513 18.37 -20.98 0.31
CA ALA A 513 18.64 -20.44 1.64
C ALA A 513 17.58 -19.43 2.13
N VAL A 514 16.63 -19.03 1.28
CA VAL A 514 15.61 -18.01 1.56
C VAL A 514 14.26 -18.58 1.19
N GLY A 515 13.20 -18.32 1.96
CA GLY A 515 11.85 -18.72 1.57
C GLY A 515 11.35 -17.97 0.33
N GLY A 516 10.53 -16.95 0.53
CA GLY A 516 10.01 -16.15 -0.58
C GLY A 516 10.90 -14.94 -0.88
N LEU A 517 11.38 -14.82 -2.12
CA LEU A 517 12.09 -13.65 -2.62
C LEU A 517 11.26 -12.99 -3.73
N TYR A 518 10.82 -11.77 -3.51
CA TYR A 518 10.08 -10.98 -4.50
C TYR A 518 10.92 -9.82 -5.01
N ASN A 519 11.00 -9.65 -6.32
CA ASN A 519 11.61 -8.51 -6.97
C ASN A 519 10.55 -7.51 -7.39
N PHE A 520 10.74 -6.26 -7.00
CA PHE A 520 9.94 -5.16 -7.50
C PHE A 520 10.52 -4.70 -8.85
N GLU A 521 9.67 -4.65 -9.87
CA GLU A 521 10.06 -4.33 -11.24
C GLU A 521 8.94 -3.62 -12.02
N ASN A 522 9.32 -2.97 -13.11
CA ASN A 522 8.40 -2.26 -14.00
C ASN A 522 8.29 -3.00 -15.35
N GLY A 523 7.66 -4.18 -15.32
CA GLY A 523 7.47 -5.07 -16.47
C GLY A 523 6.03 -5.14 -17.00
N GLY A 524 5.06 -4.59 -16.28
CA GLY A 524 3.64 -4.74 -16.58
C GLY A 524 3.20 -3.99 -17.85
N ASN A 525 2.16 -4.51 -18.50
CA ASN A 525 1.55 -3.89 -19.67
C ASN A 525 0.02 -3.90 -19.56
N SER A 526 -0.63 -2.87 -20.08
CA SER A 526 -2.08 -2.81 -20.20
C SER A 526 -2.50 -2.28 -21.56
N ARG A 527 -3.70 -2.67 -22.02
CA ARG A 527 -4.29 -2.17 -23.27
C ARG A 527 -5.78 -1.96 -23.06
N TYR A 528 -6.30 -0.86 -23.58
CA TYR A 528 -7.72 -0.54 -23.62
C TYR A 528 -8.05 0.10 -24.97
N ASN A 529 -9.14 -0.33 -25.57
CA ASN A 529 -9.66 0.23 -26.81
C ASN A 529 -11.18 0.33 -26.70
N ALA A 530 -11.74 1.46 -27.12
CA ALA A 530 -13.17 1.65 -27.15
C ALA A 530 -13.60 2.49 -28.35
N LEU A 531 -14.80 2.17 -28.85
CA LEU A 531 -15.57 3.03 -29.72
C LEU A 531 -16.65 3.71 -28.89
N GLN A 532 -16.73 5.03 -28.97
CA GLN A 532 -17.73 5.85 -28.31
C GLN A 532 -18.54 6.58 -29.39
N VAL A 533 -19.86 6.48 -29.32
CA VAL A 533 -20.77 7.16 -30.24
C VAL A 533 -21.68 8.04 -29.43
N LYS A 534 -21.72 9.34 -29.75
CA LYS A 534 -22.56 10.33 -29.08
C LYS A 534 -23.47 11.00 -30.11
N GLY A 535 -24.77 11.02 -29.82
CA GLY A 535 -25.75 11.82 -30.55
C GLY A 535 -26.22 12.99 -29.70
N GLU A 536 -26.08 14.21 -30.20
CA GLU A 536 -26.52 15.42 -29.51
C GLU A 536 -27.53 16.18 -30.38
N TRP A 537 -28.74 16.36 -29.86
CA TRP A 537 -29.74 17.21 -30.49
C TRP A 537 -29.68 18.62 -29.91
N ARG A 538 -29.30 19.60 -30.73
CA ARG A 538 -29.26 21.04 -30.39
C ARG A 538 -30.53 21.73 -30.88
N TYR A 539 -31.25 22.36 -29.96
CA TYR A 539 -32.61 22.92 -30.06
C TYR A 539 -33.15 23.36 -31.43
N SER A 540 -34.41 22.98 -31.67
CA SER A 540 -35.45 23.89 -32.14
C SER A 540 -36.65 23.75 -31.19
N GLN A 541 -37.10 24.84 -30.55
CA GLN A 541 -38.30 24.89 -29.67
C GLN A 541 -38.23 24.28 -28.25
N GLY A 542 -37.09 24.32 -27.55
CA GLY A 542 -37.08 24.25 -26.07
C GLY A 542 -36.97 22.88 -25.38
N LEU A 543 -36.65 21.79 -26.10
CA LEU A 543 -36.35 20.48 -25.52
C LEU A 543 -34.88 20.07 -25.78
N THR A 544 -34.21 19.47 -24.80
CA THR A 544 -32.84 18.92 -24.92
C THR A 544 -32.85 17.41 -24.71
N PHE A 545 -32.13 16.67 -25.56
CA PHE A 545 -31.92 15.23 -25.44
C PHE A 545 -30.44 14.89 -25.69
N LEU A 546 -29.85 14.14 -24.76
CA LEU A 546 -28.48 13.64 -24.81
C LEU A 546 -28.53 12.12 -24.75
N ALA A 547 -27.99 11.44 -25.76
CA ALA A 547 -27.73 10.00 -25.73
C ALA A 547 -26.22 9.77 -25.86
N SER A 548 -25.64 9.05 -24.89
CA SER A 548 -24.20 8.78 -24.75
C SER A 548 -23.92 7.30 -24.56
#